data_AF-A0A4R7HYJ9-F1
#
_entry.id   AF-A0A4R7HYJ9-F1
#
_cell.length_a   1.000
_cell.length_b   1.000
_cell.length_c   1.000
_cell.angle_alpha   90.00
_cell.angle_beta   90.00
_cell.angle_gamma   90.00
#
_symmetry.space_group_name_H-M   'P 1'
#
loop_
_entity.id
_entity.type
_entity.pdbx_description
1 polymer ?
#
loop_
_entity_poly.entity_id
_entity_poly.type
_entity_poly.pdbx_seq_one_letter_code
_entity_poly.pdbx_strand_id
1 'polypeptide(L)'
;MTVHDEATTVPKLRVDIWSDVVCPWCYIGKRRFEKAAAELEGELDLEVHFRPYQLDPTASPGKSGPVFDAYARKFGGPEQAQMLIDRVTDTAAGEGLEFHMDRALRANTLLAHRLLWWADQPATPVTQEAMKERLLQAYFVDGLDIGLPETLADCAAELGAERDEILGFLSSDAGVGAVGDDLSQAADHGISAVPTFVIEGQWAIPGAQDTDTFVNVFRRLADKMRVAEQAEAAAEASVDAGDSCEGDACATE
;
A
#
# COMPACT_ATOMS: atom_id res chain seq x y z
N MET A 1 -42.56 -20.45 2.64
CA MET A 1 -41.20 -21.02 2.57
C MET A 1 -40.34 -20.00 1.87
N THR A 2 -40.03 -18.93 2.60
CA THR A 2 -39.20 -17.82 2.12
C THR A 2 -37.78 -18.23 2.44
N VAL A 3 -37.03 -18.58 1.40
CA VAL A 3 -35.59 -18.81 1.50
C VAL A 3 -35.01 -17.42 1.76
N HIS A 4 -34.49 -17.20 2.97
CA HIS A 4 -33.64 -16.06 3.24
C HIS A 4 -32.37 -16.28 2.44
N ASP A 5 -32.19 -15.48 1.39
CA ASP A 5 -30.94 -15.35 0.67
C ASP A 5 -29.96 -14.64 1.61
N GLU A 6 -29.23 -15.41 2.42
CA GLU A 6 -28.04 -14.92 3.10
C GLU A 6 -27.01 -14.63 2.02
N ALA A 7 -27.04 -13.40 1.49
CA ALA A 7 -25.95 -12.88 0.68
C ALA A 7 -24.66 -13.08 1.48
N THR A 8 -23.86 -14.05 1.04
CA THR A 8 -22.59 -14.39 1.69
C THR A 8 -21.68 -13.19 1.48
N THR A 9 -21.56 -12.34 2.49
CA THR A 9 -20.69 -11.16 2.45
C THR A 9 -19.25 -11.65 2.41
N VAL A 10 -18.56 -11.37 1.31
CA VAL A 10 -17.13 -11.63 1.16
C VAL A 10 -16.39 -10.89 2.29
N PRO A 11 -15.58 -11.57 3.13
CA PRO A 11 -14.86 -10.92 4.21
C PRO A 11 -13.92 -9.84 3.67
N LYS A 12 -13.96 -8.67 4.30
CA LYS A 12 -13.15 -7.52 3.92
C LYS A 12 -11.94 -7.41 4.84
N LEU A 13 -10.75 -7.26 4.26
CA LEU A 13 -9.49 -7.11 4.99
C LEU A 13 -8.78 -5.81 4.59
N ARG A 14 -8.39 -5.01 5.58
CA ARG A 14 -7.54 -3.85 5.38
C ARG A 14 -6.08 -4.27 5.18
N VAL A 15 -5.46 -3.75 4.12
CA VAL A 15 -4.05 -3.95 3.79
C VAL A 15 -3.35 -2.61 3.65
N ASP A 16 -2.55 -2.26 4.66
CA ASP A 16 -1.67 -1.09 4.63
C ASP A 16 -0.32 -1.44 4.00
N ILE A 17 0.06 -0.75 2.92
CA ILE A 17 1.28 -1.03 2.16
C ILE A 17 2.25 0.13 2.30
N TRP A 18 3.27 -0.01 3.15
CA TRP A 18 4.38 0.94 3.20
C TRP A 18 5.23 0.81 1.95
N SER A 19 5.34 1.89 1.19
CA SER A 19 5.94 1.87 -0.13
C SER A 19 6.52 3.22 -0.52
N ASP A 20 7.66 3.22 -1.21
CA ASP A 20 8.20 4.40 -1.88
C ASP A 20 7.98 4.34 -3.39
N VAL A 21 7.78 5.48 -4.06
CA VAL A 21 7.55 5.56 -5.52
C VAL A 21 8.82 5.34 -6.35
N VAL A 22 9.99 5.41 -5.72
CA VAL A 22 11.30 5.16 -6.34
C VAL A 22 11.87 3.78 -5.97
N CYS A 23 11.11 2.96 -5.24
CA CYS A 23 11.55 1.62 -4.84
C CYS A 23 11.15 0.57 -5.90
N PRO A 24 12.10 -0.07 -6.61
CA PRO A 24 11.76 -1.03 -7.65
C PRO A 24 11.05 -2.27 -7.09
N TRP A 25 11.44 -2.71 -5.88
CA TRP A 25 10.76 -3.82 -5.19
C TRP A 25 9.33 -3.47 -4.78
N CYS A 26 9.00 -2.19 -4.57
CA CYS A 26 7.62 -1.81 -4.31
C CYS A 26 6.73 -2.03 -5.53
N TYR A 27 7.23 -1.75 -6.73
CA TYR A 27 6.44 -1.96 -7.95
C TYR A 27 6.30 -3.45 -8.29
N ILE A 28 7.39 -4.22 -8.16
CA ILE A 28 7.37 -5.68 -8.28
C ILE A 28 6.39 -6.29 -7.26
N GLY A 29 6.49 -5.86 -5.99
CA GLY A 29 5.60 -6.31 -4.92
C GLY A 29 4.14 -5.97 -5.19
N LYS A 30 3.84 -4.76 -5.69
CA LYS A 30 2.49 -4.36 -6.12
C LYS A 30 1.93 -5.32 -7.15
N ARG A 31 2.70 -5.66 -8.21
CA ARG A 31 2.25 -6.61 -9.24
C ARG A 31 1.98 -8.01 -8.71
N ARG A 32 2.85 -8.53 -7.83
CA ARG A 32 2.65 -9.85 -7.22
C ARG A 32 1.43 -9.85 -6.29
N PHE A 33 1.26 -8.79 -5.51
CA PHE A 33 0.10 -8.60 -4.66
C PHE A 33 -1.20 -8.51 -5.46
N GLU A 34 -1.24 -7.74 -6.55
CA GLU A 34 -2.43 -7.62 -7.41
C GLU A 34 -2.82 -8.94 -8.05
N LYS A 35 -1.85 -9.74 -8.52
CA LYS A 35 -2.11 -11.11 -8.99
C LYS A 35 -2.77 -11.95 -7.91
N ALA A 36 -2.27 -11.86 -6.67
CA ALA A 36 -2.85 -12.58 -5.54
C ALA A 36 -4.25 -12.07 -5.18
N ALA A 37 -4.47 -10.75 -5.22
CA ALA A 37 -5.78 -10.14 -4.98
C ALA A 37 -6.81 -10.60 -6.02
N ALA A 38 -6.42 -10.66 -7.30
CA ALA A 38 -7.27 -11.19 -8.37
C ALA A 38 -7.59 -12.68 -8.19
N GLU A 39 -6.64 -13.49 -7.72
CA GLU A 39 -6.89 -14.91 -7.39
C GLU A 39 -7.83 -15.11 -6.20
N LEU A 40 -7.91 -14.11 -5.30
CA LEU A 40 -8.76 -14.12 -4.12
C LEU A 40 -10.11 -13.43 -4.36
N GLU A 41 -10.37 -12.93 -5.57
CA GLU A 41 -11.61 -12.25 -5.90
C GLU A 41 -12.82 -13.18 -5.65
N GLY A 42 -13.78 -12.70 -4.86
CA GLY A 42 -14.94 -13.50 -4.42
C GLY A 42 -14.70 -14.37 -3.18
N GLU A 43 -13.45 -14.55 -2.77
CA GLU A 43 -13.08 -15.14 -1.46
C GLU A 43 -12.83 -14.06 -0.41
N LEU A 44 -12.16 -12.97 -0.78
CA LEU A 44 -11.81 -11.84 0.08
C LEU A 44 -11.94 -10.50 -0.67
N ASP A 45 -12.34 -9.45 0.05
CA ASP A 45 -12.28 -8.06 -0.39
C ASP A 45 -11.06 -7.40 0.27
N LEU A 46 -10.02 -7.10 -0.51
CA LEU A 46 -8.80 -6.51 0.01
C LEU A 46 -8.84 -4.98 -0.15
N GLU A 47 -9.01 -4.28 0.96
CA GLU A 47 -9.00 -2.81 1.01
C GLU A 47 -7.58 -2.28 1.15
N VAL A 48 -7.04 -1.76 0.06
CA VAL A 48 -5.64 -1.35 -0.03
C VAL A 48 -5.45 0.12 0.32
N HIS A 49 -4.49 0.38 1.21
CA HIS A 49 -4.07 1.72 1.62
C HIS A 49 -2.55 1.85 1.49
N PHE A 50 -2.06 2.73 0.62
CA PHE A 50 -0.63 3.00 0.50
C PHE A 50 -0.17 3.99 1.58
N ARG A 51 0.84 3.57 2.35
CA ARG A 51 1.44 4.38 3.41
C ARG A 51 2.82 4.88 2.95
N PRO A 52 3.15 6.15 3.23
CA PRO A 52 4.39 6.75 2.73
C PRO A 52 5.61 6.13 3.41
N TYR A 53 6.67 5.95 2.63
CA TYR A 53 8.00 5.62 3.11
C TYR A 53 9.03 6.29 2.21
N GLN A 54 10.07 6.89 2.77
CA GLN A 54 11.18 7.43 1.97
C GLN A 54 12.43 6.57 2.13
N LEU A 55 12.88 5.96 1.04
CA LEU A 55 14.17 5.25 1.01
C LEU A 55 15.36 6.18 1.26
N ASP A 56 15.22 7.45 0.85
CA ASP A 56 16.23 8.48 1.00
C ASP A 56 15.59 9.84 1.34
N PRO A 57 15.25 10.07 2.62
CA PRO A 57 14.72 11.36 3.06
C PRO A 57 15.76 12.50 2.96
N THR A 58 17.04 12.19 2.70
CA THR A 58 18.12 13.17 2.55
C THR A 58 18.26 13.73 1.13
N ALA A 59 17.52 13.19 0.16
CA ALA A 59 17.46 13.74 -1.18
C ALA A 59 16.96 15.20 -1.13
N SER A 60 17.65 16.12 -1.79
CA SER A 60 17.31 17.54 -1.74
C SER A 60 16.03 17.81 -2.55
N PRO A 61 15.02 18.50 -1.99
CA PRO A 61 13.83 18.90 -2.74
C PRO A 61 14.17 19.72 -3.99
N GLY A 62 13.46 19.46 -5.10
CA GLY A 62 13.63 20.16 -6.38
C GLY A 62 14.97 19.90 -7.08
N LYS A 63 15.77 18.94 -6.60
CA LYS A 63 17.03 18.54 -7.24
C LYS A 63 17.01 17.04 -7.47
N SER A 64 17.35 16.66 -8.69
CA SER A 64 17.53 15.27 -9.08
C SER A 64 18.90 15.03 -9.69
N GLY A 65 19.28 13.76 -9.77
CA GLY A 65 20.46 13.30 -10.50
C GLY A 65 20.31 11.83 -10.85
N PRO A 66 21.20 11.26 -11.68
CA PRO A 66 21.07 9.87 -12.11
C PRO A 66 21.00 8.90 -10.91
N VAL A 67 20.03 7.98 -10.91
CA VAL A 67 19.92 6.98 -9.86
C VAL A 67 21.13 6.05 -9.83
N PHE A 68 21.75 5.80 -11.00
CA PHE A 68 22.95 5.00 -11.15
C PHE A 68 24.08 5.50 -10.25
N ASP A 69 24.32 6.81 -10.22
CA ASP A 69 25.36 7.41 -9.38
C ASP A 69 25.06 7.22 -7.89
N ALA A 70 23.78 7.26 -7.51
CA ALA A 70 23.35 7.00 -6.14
C ALA A 70 23.58 5.54 -5.74
N TYR A 71 23.25 4.60 -6.63
CA TYR A 71 23.53 3.18 -6.44
C TYR A 71 25.02 2.92 -6.33
N ALA A 72 25.84 3.50 -7.21
CA ALA A 72 27.29 3.34 -7.17
C ALA A 72 27.89 3.83 -5.86
N ARG A 73 27.45 5.00 -5.36
CA ARG A 73 27.87 5.51 -4.05
C ARG A 73 27.42 4.61 -2.89
N LYS A 74 26.19 4.11 -2.92
CA LYS A 74 25.59 3.35 -1.82
C LYS A 74 26.10 1.91 -1.73
N PHE A 75 26.33 1.26 -2.87
CA PHE A 75 26.60 -0.17 -2.95
C PHE A 75 28.05 -0.51 -3.31
N GLY A 76 28.96 0.47 -3.35
CA GLY A 76 30.40 0.22 -3.42
C GLY A 76 31.01 0.25 -4.82
N GLY A 77 30.38 0.94 -5.78
CA GLY A 77 30.95 1.24 -7.09
C GLY A 77 30.02 0.99 -8.27
N PRO A 78 30.42 1.41 -9.48
CA PRO A 78 29.60 1.31 -10.69
C PRO A 78 29.32 -0.14 -11.12
N GLU A 79 30.25 -1.06 -10.91
CA GLU A 79 30.05 -2.48 -11.25
C GLU A 79 28.95 -3.11 -10.39
N GLN A 80 29.00 -2.90 -9.07
CA GLN A 80 27.98 -3.40 -8.16
C GLN A 80 26.61 -2.73 -8.42
N ALA A 81 26.60 -1.44 -8.76
CA ALA A 81 25.39 -0.74 -9.15
C ALA A 81 24.74 -1.36 -10.39
N GLN A 82 25.54 -1.62 -11.44
CA GLN A 82 25.07 -2.25 -12.66
C GLN A 82 24.47 -3.64 -12.38
N MET A 83 25.19 -4.49 -11.63
CA MET A 83 24.69 -5.83 -11.28
C MET A 83 23.35 -5.80 -10.52
N LEU A 84 23.18 -4.85 -9.60
CA LEU A 84 21.94 -4.70 -8.83
C LEU A 84 20.79 -4.18 -9.71
N ILE A 85 21.08 -3.23 -10.60
CA ILE A 85 20.12 -2.66 -11.55
C ILE A 85 19.68 -3.72 -12.56
N ASP A 86 20.61 -4.48 -13.14
CA ASP A 86 20.30 -5.55 -14.09
C ASP A 86 19.40 -6.60 -13.44
N ARG A 87 19.80 -7.08 -12.24
CA ARG A 87 19.02 -8.08 -11.50
C ARG A 87 17.58 -7.62 -11.22
N VAL A 88 17.40 -6.37 -10.79
CA VAL A 88 16.05 -5.88 -10.46
C VAL A 88 15.23 -5.63 -11.71
N THR A 89 15.86 -5.19 -12.80
CA THR A 89 15.22 -5.01 -14.12
C THR A 89 14.76 -6.36 -14.69
N ASP A 90 15.60 -7.40 -14.64
CA ASP A 90 15.23 -8.75 -15.06
C ASP A 90 14.07 -9.33 -14.24
N THR A 91 14.09 -9.07 -12.93
CA THR A 91 13.00 -9.51 -12.04
C THR A 91 11.69 -8.79 -12.37
N ALA A 92 11.75 -7.47 -12.62
CA ALA A 92 10.59 -6.68 -13.02
C ALA A 92 10.01 -7.16 -14.36
N ALA A 93 10.87 -7.49 -15.33
CA ALA A 93 10.45 -8.05 -16.62
C ALA A 93 9.68 -9.37 -16.45
N GLY A 94 10.08 -10.23 -15.50
CA GLY A 94 9.34 -11.43 -15.14
C GLY A 94 7.93 -11.18 -14.62
N GLU A 95 7.66 -9.98 -14.09
CA GLU A 95 6.34 -9.53 -13.67
C GLU A 95 5.59 -8.73 -14.75
N GLY A 96 6.16 -8.59 -15.95
CA GLY A 96 5.59 -7.80 -17.04
C GLY A 96 5.84 -6.29 -16.94
N LEU A 97 6.85 -5.88 -16.16
CA LEU A 97 7.25 -4.47 -15.99
C LEU A 97 8.52 -4.18 -16.80
N GLU A 98 8.49 -3.13 -17.61
CA GLU A 98 9.65 -2.66 -18.38
C GLU A 98 10.34 -1.51 -17.65
N PHE A 99 11.44 -1.78 -16.94
CA PHE A 99 12.18 -0.73 -16.24
C PHE A 99 13.26 -0.12 -17.12
N HIS A 100 13.30 1.21 -17.15
CA HIS A 100 14.32 2.04 -17.80
C HIS A 100 15.19 2.74 -16.73
N MET A 101 15.96 1.95 -15.99
CA MET A 101 16.78 2.43 -14.87
C MET A 101 17.95 3.34 -15.30
N ASP A 102 18.29 3.35 -16.60
CA ASP A 102 19.21 4.30 -17.21
C ASP A 102 18.67 5.74 -17.21
N ARG A 103 17.35 5.91 -17.14
CA ARG A 103 16.64 7.20 -17.10
C ARG A 103 16.18 7.59 -15.69
N ALA A 104 16.17 6.64 -14.77
CA ALA A 104 15.67 6.85 -13.42
C ALA A 104 16.51 7.87 -12.64
N LEU A 105 15.81 8.69 -11.86
CA LEU A 105 16.39 9.83 -11.15
C LEU A 105 16.36 9.61 -9.63
N ARG A 106 17.43 9.96 -8.93
CA ARG A 106 17.39 10.15 -7.47
C ARG A 106 16.74 11.50 -7.18
N ALA A 107 15.47 11.49 -6.81
CA ALA A 107 14.69 12.67 -6.44
C ALA A 107 14.08 12.50 -5.03
N ASN A 108 13.72 13.61 -4.38
CA ASN A 108 12.96 13.56 -3.13
C ASN A 108 11.51 13.18 -3.40
N THR A 109 10.98 12.20 -2.67
CA THR A 109 9.64 11.63 -2.90
C THR A 109 8.53 12.23 -2.05
N LEU A 110 8.81 13.26 -1.24
CA LEU A 110 7.83 13.80 -0.29
C LEU A 110 6.60 14.38 -0.99
N LEU A 111 6.78 15.10 -2.10
CA LEU A 111 5.65 15.64 -2.87
C LEU A 111 4.82 14.53 -3.53
N ALA A 112 5.46 13.46 -4.02
CA ALA A 112 4.77 12.30 -4.55
C ALA A 112 3.93 11.61 -3.47
N HIS A 113 4.46 11.49 -2.25
CA HIS A 113 3.71 10.98 -1.09
C HIS A 113 2.55 11.89 -0.68
N ARG A 114 2.73 13.21 -0.73
CA ARG A 114 1.62 14.16 -0.53
C ARG A 114 0.54 14.02 -1.59
N LEU A 115 0.90 13.75 -2.84
CA LEU A 115 -0.08 13.51 -3.90
C LEU A 115 -0.82 12.18 -3.70
N LEU A 116 -0.15 11.14 -3.20
CA LEU A 116 -0.82 9.89 -2.80
C LEU A 116 -1.80 10.10 -1.64
N TRP A 117 -1.41 10.90 -0.64
CA TRP A 117 -2.32 11.29 0.44
C TRP A 117 -3.52 12.08 -0.07
N TRP A 118 -3.30 13.00 -1.02
CA TRP A 118 -4.38 13.74 -1.67
C TRP A 118 -5.36 12.79 -2.36
N ALA A 119 -4.86 11.83 -3.15
CA ALA A 119 -5.68 10.86 -3.88
C ALA A 119 -6.47 9.89 -2.97
N ASP A 120 -6.13 9.83 -1.68
CA ASP A 120 -6.84 9.07 -0.65
C ASP A 120 -7.94 9.88 0.06
N GLN A 121 -8.02 11.18 -0.19
CA GLN A 121 -9.05 12.01 0.43
C GLN A 121 -10.43 11.73 -0.18
N PRO A 122 -11.52 11.92 0.58
CA PRO A 122 -12.87 11.76 0.05
C PRO A 122 -13.12 12.67 -1.15
N ALA A 123 -13.91 12.19 -2.11
CA ALA A 123 -14.37 12.92 -3.28
C ALA A 123 -13.26 13.43 -4.23
N THR A 124 -12.07 12.82 -4.21
CA THR A 124 -11.09 12.99 -5.28
C THR A 124 -11.56 12.30 -6.57
N PRO A 125 -11.27 12.87 -7.76
CA PRO A 125 -11.57 12.23 -9.04
C PRO A 125 -10.63 11.03 -9.34
N VAL A 126 -9.57 10.85 -8.56
CA VAL A 126 -8.52 9.86 -8.77
C VAL A 126 -8.33 9.03 -7.53
N THR A 127 -8.34 7.70 -7.66
CA THR A 127 -8.07 6.79 -6.54
C THR A 127 -6.59 6.76 -6.19
N GLN A 128 -6.28 6.50 -4.92
CA GLN A 128 -4.90 6.35 -4.45
C GLN A 128 -4.14 5.25 -5.22
N GLU A 129 -4.80 4.13 -5.54
CA GLU A 129 -4.19 3.04 -6.30
C GLU A 129 -3.81 3.44 -7.73
N ALA A 130 -4.70 4.15 -8.44
CA ALA A 130 -4.42 4.65 -9.77
C ALA A 130 -3.28 5.68 -9.75
N MET A 131 -3.26 6.57 -8.76
CA MET A 131 -2.17 7.52 -8.55
C MET A 131 -0.84 6.80 -8.28
N LYS A 132 -0.85 5.78 -7.41
CA LYS A 132 0.34 4.99 -7.10
C LYS A 132 0.89 4.30 -8.35
N GLU A 133 0.03 3.68 -9.13
CA GLU A 133 0.39 3.07 -10.40
C GLU A 133 1.04 4.08 -11.35
N ARG A 134 0.39 5.23 -11.56
CA ARG A 134 0.87 6.25 -12.48
C ARG A 134 2.23 6.82 -12.07
N LEU A 135 2.44 7.06 -10.77
CA LEU A 135 3.72 7.56 -10.26
C LEU A 135 4.85 6.53 -10.37
N LEU A 136 4.55 5.24 -10.19
CA LEU A 136 5.51 4.17 -10.43
C LEU A 136 5.87 4.09 -11.93
N GLN A 137 4.89 4.19 -12.82
CA GLN A 137 5.13 4.26 -14.27
C GLN A 137 5.97 5.49 -14.66
N ALA A 138 5.63 6.67 -14.14
CA ALA A 138 6.35 7.92 -14.36
C ALA A 138 7.84 7.76 -14.06
N TYR A 139 8.14 7.09 -12.95
CA TYR A 139 9.51 6.89 -12.50
C TYR A 139 10.25 5.80 -13.28
N PHE A 140 9.69 4.59 -13.32
CA PHE A 140 10.39 3.40 -13.80
C PHE A 140 10.34 3.22 -15.31
N VAL A 141 9.31 3.75 -15.97
CA VAL A 141 9.08 3.58 -17.40
C VAL A 141 9.35 4.90 -18.12
N ASP A 142 8.69 5.97 -17.70
CA ASP A 142 8.76 7.24 -18.43
C ASP A 142 10.07 8.00 -18.17
N GLY A 143 10.78 7.70 -17.07
CA GLY A 143 12.01 8.38 -16.67
C GLY A 143 11.79 9.83 -16.22
N LEU A 144 10.59 10.14 -15.69
CA LEU A 144 10.21 11.47 -15.25
C LEU A 144 10.69 11.78 -13.83
N ASP A 145 10.94 13.07 -13.57
CA ASP A 145 11.33 13.54 -12.25
C ASP A 145 10.10 13.71 -11.33
N ILE A 146 9.83 12.68 -10.53
CA ILE A 146 8.74 12.65 -9.54
C ILE A 146 8.95 13.61 -8.36
N GLY A 147 10.09 14.31 -8.29
CA GLY A 147 10.37 15.32 -7.27
C GLY A 147 9.89 16.72 -7.65
N LEU A 148 9.38 16.90 -8.88
CA LEU A 148 8.91 18.18 -9.40
C LEU A 148 7.38 18.29 -9.33
N PRO A 149 6.82 19.40 -8.81
CA PRO A 149 5.37 19.61 -8.76
C PRO A 149 4.69 19.51 -10.12
N GLU A 150 5.34 19.99 -11.18
CA GLU A 150 4.81 20.01 -12.54
C GLU A 150 4.61 18.59 -13.08
N THR A 151 5.62 17.73 -12.92
CA THR A 151 5.54 16.30 -13.30
C THR A 151 4.38 15.61 -12.56
N LEU A 152 4.25 15.89 -11.26
CA LEU A 152 3.22 15.28 -10.41
C LEU A 152 1.81 15.75 -10.81
N ALA A 153 1.66 17.04 -11.14
CA ALA A 153 0.40 17.59 -11.63
C ALA A 153 0.02 17.02 -13.00
N ASP A 154 0.98 16.83 -13.90
CA ASP A 154 0.76 16.18 -15.20
C ASP A 154 0.29 14.73 -15.01
N CYS A 155 0.95 13.95 -14.14
CA CYS A 155 0.54 12.59 -13.79
C CYS A 155 -0.89 12.52 -13.25
N ALA A 156 -1.27 13.46 -12.37
CA ALA A 156 -2.62 13.52 -11.82
C ALA A 156 -3.67 13.90 -12.89
N ALA A 157 -3.32 14.82 -13.79
CA ALA A 157 -4.20 15.27 -14.85
C ALA A 157 -4.50 14.16 -15.87
N GLU A 158 -3.54 13.29 -16.16
CA GLU A 158 -3.76 12.11 -17.01
C GLU A 158 -4.80 11.13 -16.41
N LEU A 159 -5.00 11.15 -15.10
CA LEU A 159 -6.00 10.36 -14.39
C LEU A 159 -7.34 11.09 -14.20
N GLY A 160 -7.45 12.34 -14.68
CA GLY A 160 -8.68 13.13 -14.64
C GLY A 160 -8.76 14.18 -13.51
N ALA A 161 -7.65 14.47 -12.81
CA ALA A 161 -7.59 15.61 -11.89
C ALA A 161 -7.39 16.95 -12.64
N GLU A 162 -7.80 18.06 -12.02
CA GLU A 162 -7.51 19.38 -12.55
C GLU A 162 -6.07 19.78 -12.24
N ARG A 163 -5.24 19.90 -13.28
CA ARG A 163 -3.79 20.15 -13.17
C ARG A 163 -3.44 21.35 -12.27
N ASP A 164 -4.14 22.48 -12.45
CA ASP A 164 -3.88 23.70 -11.70
C ASP A 164 -4.31 23.58 -10.22
N GLU A 165 -5.32 22.76 -9.92
CA GLU A 165 -5.70 22.43 -8.54
C GLU A 165 -4.57 21.65 -7.85
N ILE A 166 -3.97 20.68 -8.56
CA ILE A 166 -2.86 19.89 -8.02
C ILE A 166 -1.63 20.76 -7.78
N LEU A 167 -1.30 21.67 -8.69
CA LEU A 167 -0.22 22.64 -8.47
C LEU A 167 -0.50 23.53 -7.25
N GLY A 168 -1.74 24.01 -7.12
CA GLY A 168 -2.19 24.77 -5.95
C GLY A 168 -2.01 23.97 -4.66
N PHE A 169 -2.48 22.72 -4.64
CA PHE A 169 -2.32 21.79 -3.52
C PHE A 169 -0.84 21.58 -3.15
N LEU A 170 0.01 21.23 -4.12
CA LEU A 170 1.43 20.95 -3.89
C LEU A 170 2.20 22.18 -3.40
N SER A 171 1.76 23.38 -3.78
CA SER A 171 2.32 24.65 -3.29
C SER A 171 1.82 25.07 -1.90
N SER A 172 0.77 24.42 -1.38
CA SER A 172 0.19 24.68 -0.05
C SER A 172 0.78 23.77 1.04
N ASP A 173 0.36 23.99 2.30
CA ASP A 173 0.70 23.13 3.44
C ASP A 173 -0.27 21.96 3.65
N ALA A 174 -1.30 21.81 2.80
CA ALA A 174 -2.30 20.75 2.94
C ALA A 174 -1.63 19.35 2.90
N GLY A 175 -1.97 18.48 3.86
CA GLY A 175 -1.39 17.14 3.96
C GLY A 175 0.06 17.07 4.45
N VAL A 176 0.77 18.20 4.65
CA VAL A 176 2.17 18.17 5.13
C VAL A 176 2.27 17.50 6.50
N GLY A 177 1.41 17.89 7.45
CA GLY A 177 1.38 17.30 8.80
C GLY A 177 1.04 15.81 8.76
N ALA A 178 -0.06 15.45 8.09
CA ALA A 178 -0.53 14.06 8.01
C ALA A 178 0.51 13.13 7.37
N VAL A 179 1.14 13.54 6.27
CA VAL A 179 2.21 12.74 5.63
C VAL A 179 3.45 12.67 6.52
N GLY A 180 3.78 13.74 7.25
CA GLY A 180 4.86 13.73 8.23
C GLY A 180 4.62 12.71 9.36
N ASP A 181 3.42 12.69 9.91
CA ASP A 181 3.01 11.74 10.94
C ASP A 181 3.05 10.30 10.39
N ASP A 182 2.54 10.06 9.19
CA ASP A 182 2.57 8.75 8.55
C ASP A 182 3.99 8.25 8.23
N LEU A 183 4.90 9.16 7.87
CA LEU A 183 6.32 8.84 7.69
C LEU A 183 6.99 8.44 9.01
N SER A 184 6.60 9.06 10.14
CA SER A 184 7.09 8.65 11.46
C SER A 184 6.53 7.29 11.92
N GLN A 185 5.26 6.99 11.60
CA GLN A 185 4.60 5.74 11.98
C GLN A 185 5.34 4.49 11.46
N ALA A 186 6.01 4.56 10.30
CA ALA A 186 6.76 3.43 9.77
C ALA A 186 7.78 2.89 10.80
N ALA A 187 8.52 3.79 11.47
CA ALA A 187 9.49 3.40 12.48
C ALA A 187 8.82 2.84 13.74
N ASP A 188 7.69 3.42 14.16
CA ASP A 188 6.93 2.97 15.33
C ASP A 188 6.34 1.56 15.13
N HIS A 189 6.00 1.21 13.89
CA HIS A 189 5.57 -0.14 13.51
C HIS A 189 6.74 -1.11 13.24
N GLY A 190 7.99 -0.69 13.48
CA GLY A 190 9.18 -1.51 13.23
C GLY A 190 9.49 -1.75 11.74
N ILE A 191 8.90 -0.96 10.84
CA ILE A 191 9.06 -1.10 9.40
C ILE A 191 10.39 -0.45 9.00
N SER A 192 11.36 -1.29 8.67
CA SER A 192 12.71 -0.88 8.27
C SER A 192 13.01 -1.13 6.79
N ALA A 193 12.07 -1.72 6.05
CA ALA A 193 12.20 -2.02 4.63
C ALA A 193 10.84 -1.92 3.93
N VAL A 194 10.88 -1.65 2.62
CA VAL A 194 9.69 -1.58 1.77
C VAL A 194 9.86 -2.41 0.48
N PRO A 195 8.77 -2.97 -0.08
CA PRO A 195 7.41 -2.88 0.42
C PRO A 195 7.21 -3.70 1.69
N THR A 196 6.36 -3.22 2.61
CA THR A 196 5.87 -4.02 3.74
C THR A 196 4.36 -3.91 3.76
N PHE A 197 3.69 -5.07 3.79
CA PHE A 197 2.24 -5.18 3.78
C PHE A 197 1.78 -5.52 5.18
N VAL A 198 0.93 -4.70 5.78
CA VAL A 198 0.38 -4.89 7.12
C VAL A 198 -1.12 -5.14 6.99
N ILE A 199 -1.55 -6.30 7.47
CA ILE A 199 -2.93 -6.76 7.40
C ILE A 199 -3.58 -6.52 8.76
N GLU A 200 -4.72 -5.83 8.77
CA GLU A 200 -5.49 -5.49 9.98
C GLU A 200 -4.66 -4.82 11.09
N GLY A 201 -3.58 -4.12 10.72
CA GLY A 201 -2.64 -3.51 11.69
C GLY A 201 -1.85 -4.52 12.55
N GLN A 202 -1.98 -5.83 12.30
CA GLN A 202 -1.46 -6.89 13.18
C GLN A 202 -0.40 -7.77 12.52
N TRP A 203 -0.57 -8.12 11.25
CA TRP A 203 0.29 -9.08 10.57
C TRP A 203 1.09 -8.43 9.46
N ALA A 204 2.42 -8.55 9.52
CA ALA A 204 3.32 -7.97 8.53
C ALA A 204 3.88 -9.02 7.57
N ILE A 205 3.83 -8.73 6.28
CA ILE A 205 4.52 -9.47 5.21
C ILE A 205 5.61 -8.53 4.65
N PRO A 206 6.88 -8.73 5.00
CA PRO A 206 7.97 -7.88 4.51
C PRO A 206 8.41 -8.29 3.10
N GLY A 207 8.64 -7.32 2.24
CA GLY A 207 9.21 -7.49 0.91
C GLY A 207 8.21 -7.93 -0.17
N ALA A 208 8.71 -7.96 -1.41
CA ALA A 208 7.95 -8.40 -2.58
C ALA A 208 7.87 -9.94 -2.66
N GLN A 209 7.12 -10.55 -1.73
CA GLN A 209 6.90 -11.99 -1.69
C GLN A 209 6.22 -12.49 -2.98
N ASP A 210 6.37 -13.78 -3.29
CA ASP A 210 5.75 -14.39 -4.47
C ASP A 210 4.22 -14.45 -4.32
N THR A 211 3.48 -14.44 -5.44
CA THR A 211 2.01 -14.45 -5.49
C THR A 211 1.40 -15.54 -4.61
N ASP A 212 1.87 -16.79 -4.74
CA ASP A 212 1.40 -17.93 -3.94
C ASP A 212 1.58 -17.70 -2.44
N THR A 213 2.62 -16.96 -2.04
CA THR A 213 2.87 -16.65 -0.63
C THR A 213 1.80 -15.69 -0.11
N PHE A 214 1.47 -14.64 -0.88
CA PHE A 214 0.37 -13.73 -0.53
C PHE A 214 -0.96 -14.50 -0.42
N VAL A 215 -1.32 -15.29 -1.43
CA VAL A 215 -2.56 -16.09 -1.45
C VAL A 215 -2.67 -16.99 -0.22
N ASN A 216 -1.60 -17.73 0.09
CA ASN A 216 -1.57 -18.63 1.25
C ASN A 216 -1.67 -17.88 2.59
N VAL A 217 -1.05 -16.70 2.71
CA VAL A 217 -1.15 -15.90 3.94
C VAL A 217 -2.56 -15.33 4.10
N PHE A 218 -3.15 -14.73 3.07
CA PHE A 218 -4.49 -14.15 3.14
C PHE A 218 -5.56 -15.19 3.49
N ARG A 219 -5.55 -16.37 2.85
CA ARG A 219 -6.48 -17.46 3.20
C ARG A 219 -6.33 -17.92 4.65
N ARG A 220 -5.09 -18.07 5.13
CA ARG A 220 -4.83 -18.45 6.53
C ARG A 220 -5.30 -17.39 7.53
N LEU A 221 -5.13 -16.11 7.20
CA LEU A 221 -5.59 -15.00 8.04
C LEU A 221 -7.11 -14.94 8.08
N ALA A 222 -7.77 -15.06 6.93
CA ALA A 222 -9.23 -15.11 6.84
C ALA A 222 -9.82 -16.27 7.65
N ASP A 223 -9.23 -17.48 7.53
CA ASP A 223 -9.66 -18.62 8.33
C ASP A 223 -9.48 -18.38 9.84
N LYS A 224 -8.37 -17.78 10.23
CA LYS A 224 -8.09 -17.47 11.64
C LYS A 224 -9.08 -16.44 12.20
N MET A 225 -9.40 -15.40 11.43
CA MET A 225 -10.36 -14.36 11.83
C MET A 225 -11.77 -14.94 11.95
N ARG A 226 -12.20 -15.74 10.97
CA ARG A 226 -13.49 -16.44 11.02
C ARG A 226 -13.62 -17.35 12.25
N VAL A 227 -12.56 -18.06 12.63
CA VAL A 227 -12.55 -18.90 13.84
C VAL A 227 -12.61 -18.05 15.11
N ALA A 228 -11.94 -16.90 15.16
CA ALA A 228 -11.98 -15.99 16.30
C ALA A 228 -13.39 -15.38 16.48
N GLU A 229 -14.00 -14.89 15.41
CA GLU A 229 -15.38 -14.36 15.42
C GLU A 229 -16.40 -15.41 15.89
N GLN A 230 -16.27 -16.65 15.41
CA GLN A 230 -17.15 -17.75 15.84
C GLN A 230 -16.97 -18.09 17.33
N ALA A 231 -15.75 -18.01 17.85
CA ALA A 231 -15.47 -18.25 19.27
C ALA A 231 -16.02 -17.12 20.15
N GLU A 232 -15.90 -15.87 19.72
CA GLU A 232 -16.48 -14.71 20.43
C GLU A 232 -18.00 -14.76 20.44
N ALA A 233 -18.64 -15.03 19.29
CA ALA A 233 -20.10 -15.17 19.21
C ALA A 233 -20.64 -16.32 20.08
N ALA A 234 -19.93 -17.45 20.14
CA ALA A 234 -20.28 -18.55 21.02
C ALA A 234 -20.13 -18.21 22.51
N ALA A 235 -19.13 -17.39 22.86
CA ALA A 235 -18.95 -16.90 24.22
C ALA A 235 -20.07 -15.93 24.62
N GLU A 236 -20.43 -14.96 23.76
CA GLU A 236 -21.51 -14.01 24.02
C GLU A 236 -22.88 -14.70 24.16
N ALA A 237 -23.19 -15.67 23.30
CA ALA A 237 -24.42 -16.46 23.39
C ALA A 237 -24.50 -17.29 24.69
N SER A 238 -23.36 -17.69 25.25
CA SER A 238 -23.31 -18.42 26.53
C SER A 238 -23.49 -17.51 27.75
N VAL A 239 -23.16 -16.21 27.63
CA VAL A 239 -23.36 -15.21 28.67
C VAL A 239 -24.82 -14.76 28.72
N ASP A 240 -25.48 -14.57 27.57
CA ASP A 240 -26.90 -14.22 27.47
C ASP A 240 -27.83 -15.35 27.98
N ALA A 241 -27.45 -16.61 27.76
CA ALA A 241 -28.18 -17.75 28.31
C ALA A 241 -28.10 -17.86 29.85
N GLY A 242 -27.08 -17.26 30.48
CA GLY A 242 -26.84 -17.31 31.92
C GLY A 242 -27.60 -16.27 32.75
N ASP A 243 -28.13 -15.21 32.14
CA ASP A 243 -28.83 -14.10 32.83
C ASP A 243 -30.37 -14.28 32.82
N SER A 244 -30.88 -15.37 32.26
CA SER A 244 -32.33 -15.62 32.09
C SER A 244 -33.00 -16.42 33.21
N CYS A 245 -32.34 -16.65 34.34
CA CYS A 245 -32.88 -17.43 35.45
C CYS A 245 -32.97 -16.67 36.79
N GLU A 246 -33.66 -15.54 36.82
CA GLU A 246 -34.22 -14.97 38.06
C GLU A 246 -35.62 -14.41 37.81
N GLY A 247 -36.62 -15.28 37.92
CA GLY A 247 -38.03 -14.96 37.67
C GLY A 247 -39.01 -15.95 38.29
N ASP A 248 -39.12 -15.87 39.62
CA ASP A 248 -40.31 -16.08 40.45
C ASP A 248 -41.17 -17.36 40.28
N ALA A 249 -41.16 -18.21 41.31
CA ALA A 249 -42.36 -18.93 41.77
C ALA A 249 -42.15 -19.53 43.17
N CYS A 250 -42.50 -18.79 44.21
CA CYS A 250 -43.05 -19.41 45.42
C CYS A 250 -44.19 -18.56 45.98
N ALA A 251 -45.38 -18.78 45.41
CA ALA A 251 -46.63 -18.31 45.96
C ALA A 251 -47.21 -19.35 46.94
N THR A 252 -47.51 -18.89 48.16
CA THR A 252 -48.73 -19.11 49.00
C THR A 252 -49.33 -20.54 49.04
N GLU A 253 -49.68 -21.17 50.15
CA GLU A 253 -50.22 -20.77 51.46
C GLU A 253 -49.84 -21.82 52.54
#